data_AF-A0A503B9Z1-F1
#
_entry.id   AF-A0A503B9Z1-F1
#
_cell.length_a   1.000
_cell.length_b   1.000
_cell.length_c   1.000
_cell.angle_alpha   90.00
_cell.angle_beta   90.00
_cell.angle_gamma   90.00
#
_symmetry.space_group_name_H-M   'P 1'
#
loop_
_entity.id
_entity.type
_entity.pdbx_description
1 polymer ?
#
loop_
_entity_poly.entity_id
_entity_poly.type
_entity_poly.pdbx_seq_one_letter_code
_entity_poly.pdbx_strand_id
1 'polypeptide(L)'
;MFMSTRGHRLALKSLFAAALVCLSACASDVMKNYVGQPLESVVLDYGPPTAVVELGQGERAYQWRKISTNAVSGSSSGEVRRTKHGSEYEVTETPGYIERQECFYTFYARSSGGRWFITNFRKPKLECE
;
A
#
# COMPACT_ATOMS: atom_id res chain seq x y z
N MET A 1 38.75 37.07 16.16
CA MET A 1 37.36 37.07 15.64
C MET A 1 37.24 35.91 14.66
N PHE A 2 36.91 34.71 15.15
CA PHE A 2 36.76 33.51 14.32
C PHE A 2 35.27 33.16 14.24
N MET A 3 34.63 33.53 13.13
CA MET A 3 33.23 33.15 12.87
C MET A 3 33.16 31.76 12.23
N SER A 4 32.42 30.90 12.93
CA SER A 4 32.11 29.51 12.63
C SER A 4 31.38 29.36 11.29
N THR A 5 32.02 28.67 10.33
CA THR A 5 31.45 28.31 9.01
C THR A 5 31.10 26.81 8.88
N ARG A 6 31.16 26.04 9.98
CA ARG A 6 30.92 24.58 9.96
C ARG A 6 29.45 24.16 10.16
N GLY A 7 28.59 25.02 10.69
CA GLY A 7 27.20 24.65 11.05
C GLY A 7 26.20 24.53 9.89
N HIS A 8 26.38 25.29 8.80
CA HIS A 8 25.38 25.35 7.72
C HIS A 8 25.38 24.14 6.77
N ARG A 9 26.50 23.41 6.66
CA ARG A 9 26.60 22.28 5.71
C ARG A 9 25.98 20.98 6.24
N LEU A 10 25.83 20.83 7.56
CA LEU A 10 25.21 19.65 8.17
C LEU A 10 23.68 19.75 8.23
N ALA A 11 23.13 20.94 8.48
CA ALA A 11 21.68 21.13 8.54
C ALA A 11 20.98 20.87 7.19
N LEU A 12 21.62 21.28 6.09
CA LEU A 12 21.08 21.12 4.73
C LEU A 12 21.05 19.64 4.29
N LYS A 13 22.04 18.84 4.70
CA LYS A 13 22.10 17.41 4.39
C LYS A 13 21.09 16.59 5.21
N SER A 14 20.83 17.01 6.45
CA SER A 14 19.85 16.36 7.33
C SER A 14 18.41 16.59 6.86
N LEU A 15 18.09 17.78 6.31
CA LEU A 15 16.77 18.06 5.74
C LEU A 15 16.47 17.22 4.48
N PHE A 16 17.47 16.97 3.64
CA PHE A 16 17.29 16.17 2.42
C PHE A 16 17.07 14.67 2.71
N ALA A 17 17.70 14.14 3.77
CA ALA A 17 17.51 12.74 4.16
C ALA A 17 16.15 12.47 4.81
N ALA A 18 15.58 13.45 5.53
CA ALA A 18 14.25 13.31 6.12
C ALA A 18 13.10 13.44 5.10
N ALA A 19 13.32 14.13 3.98
CA ALA A 19 12.31 14.27 2.92
C ALA A 19 12.13 13.01 2.07
N LEU A 20 13.10 12.08 2.09
CA LEU A 20 13.07 10.87 1.24
C LEU A 20 12.30 9.69 1.86
N VAL A 21 11.87 9.78 3.13
CA VAL A 21 11.26 8.66 3.87
C VAL A 21 9.72 8.67 3.81
N CYS A 22 9.08 9.73 3.34
CA CYS A 22 7.63 9.93 3.52
C CYS A 22 6.74 9.69 2.28
N LEU A 23 7.24 9.04 1.22
CA LEU A 23 6.48 8.87 -0.04
C LEU A 23 6.13 7.41 -0.37
N SER A 24 6.00 6.53 0.62
CA SER A 24 5.15 5.35 0.44
C SER A 24 3.70 5.83 0.48
N ALA A 25 3.17 6.25 -0.67
CA ALA A 25 1.75 6.55 -0.80
C ALA A 25 0.99 5.24 -0.61
N CYS A 26 0.47 5.01 0.59
CA CYS A 26 -0.40 3.87 0.85
C CYS A 26 -1.58 3.92 -0.13
N ALA A 27 -2.05 2.77 -0.60
CA ALA A 27 -3.19 2.75 -1.54
C ALA A 27 -4.43 3.51 -1.01
N SER A 28 -4.58 3.58 0.32
CA SER A 28 -5.61 4.34 1.01
C SER A 28 -5.48 5.87 0.83
N ASP A 29 -4.27 6.43 0.76
CA ASP A 29 -4.05 7.86 0.47
C ASP A 29 -4.41 8.20 -0.98
N VAL A 30 -4.10 7.31 -1.92
CA VAL A 30 -4.48 7.48 -3.33
C VAL A 30 -6.00 7.53 -3.48
N MET A 31 -6.73 6.62 -2.84
CA MET A 31 -8.19 6.61 -2.88
C MET A 31 -8.81 7.89 -2.30
N LYS A 32 -8.23 8.42 -1.22
CA LYS A 32 -8.72 9.63 -0.57
C LYS A 32 -8.70 10.85 -1.50
N ASN A 33 -7.73 10.93 -2.41
CA ASN A 33 -7.60 12.04 -3.37
C ASN A 33 -8.75 12.10 -4.39
N TYR A 34 -9.45 10.99 -4.61
CA TYR A 34 -10.60 10.94 -5.52
C TYR A 34 -11.91 11.38 -4.85
N VAL A 35 -11.95 11.54 -3.52
CA VAL A 35 -13.16 12.02 -2.84
C VAL A 35 -13.48 13.45 -3.27
N GLY A 36 -14.73 13.69 -3.68
CA GLY A 36 -15.21 14.94 -4.24
C GLY A 36 -15.00 15.06 -5.76
N GLN A 37 -14.24 14.16 -6.38
CA GLN A 37 -14.07 14.13 -7.82
C GLN A 37 -15.23 13.38 -8.50
N PRO A 38 -15.47 13.66 -9.79
CA PRO A 38 -16.39 12.84 -10.57
C PRO A 38 -15.83 11.41 -10.72
N LEU A 39 -16.72 10.42 -10.75
CA LEU A 39 -16.38 9.01 -10.95
C LEU A 39 -15.53 8.78 -12.20
N GLU A 40 -15.75 9.59 -13.23
CA GLU A 40 -14.99 9.54 -14.47
C GLU A 40 -13.47 9.65 -14.26
N SER A 41 -12.99 10.37 -13.22
CA SER A 41 -11.54 10.46 -12.98
C SER A 41 -10.92 9.11 -12.62
N VAL A 42 -11.58 8.34 -11.74
CA VAL A 42 -11.13 6.99 -11.38
C VAL A 42 -11.24 6.04 -12.57
N VAL A 43 -12.29 6.17 -13.38
CA VAL A 43 -12.48 5.34 -14.58
C VAL A 43 -11.42 5.64 -15.65
N LEU A 44 -10.98 6.89 -15.78
CA LEU A 44 -9.90 7.27 -16.70
C LEU A 44 -8.55 6.70 -16.25
N ASP A 45 -8.29 6.68 -14.95
CA ASP A 45 -7.01 6.19 -14.42
C ASP A 45 -6.93 4.65 -14.34
N TYR A 46 -8.01 3.99 -13.95
CA TYR A 46 -8.03 2.54 -13.66
C TYR A 46 -8.89 1.71 -14.60
N GLY A 47 -9.59 2.34 -15.54
CA GLY A 47 -10.53 1.68 -16.42
C GLY A 47 -11.89 1.38 -15.77
N PRO A 48 -12.74 0.60 -16.44
CA PRO A 48 -14.09 0.33 -15.97
C PRO A 48 -14.09 -0.46 -14.66
N PRO A 49 -15.07 -0.20 -13.76
CA PRO A 49 -15.22 -0.94 -12.53
C PRO A 49 -15.54 -2.41 -12.81
N THR A 50 -15.00 -3.31 -11.98
CA THR A 50 -15.29 -4.75 -12.03
C THR A 50 -16.72 -5.06 -11.61
N ALA A 51 -17.25 -4.33 -10.63
CA ALA A 51 -18.62 -4.47 -10.18
C ALA A 51 -19.21 -3.12 -9.77
N VAL A 52 -20.52 -2.97 -10.00
CA VAL A 52 -21.30 -1.82 -9.55
C VAL A 52 -22.45 -2.35 -8.70
N VAL A 53 -22.58 -1.82 -7.48
CA VAL A 53 -23.61 -2.22 -6.52
C VAL A 53 -24.46 -0.99 -6.20
N GLU A 54 -25.77 -1.08 -6.41
CA GLU A 54 -26.69 -0.01 -6.01
C GLU A 54 -26.97 -0.11 -4.51
N LEU A 55 -26.72 0.96 -3.77
CA LEU A 55 -26.91 1.01 -2.31
C LEU A 55 -28.29 1.56 -1.92
N GLY A 56 -29.04 2.07 -2.89
CA GLY A 56 -30.29 2.80 -2.66
C GLY A 56 -30.05 4.30 -2.44
N GLN A 57 -31.13 5.09 -2.43
CA GLN A 57 -31.09 6.54 -2.19
C GLN A 57 -30.20 7.36 -3.15
N GLY A 58 -30.01 6.87 -4.39
CA GLY A 58 -29.14 7.54 -5.36
C GLY A 58 -27.65 7.40 -5.07
N GLU A 59 -27.27 6.38 -4.27
CA GLU A 59 -25.88 6.00 -4.02
C GLU A 59 -25.53 4.67 -4.73
N ARG A 60 -24.30 4.59 -5.21
CA ARG A 60 -23.72 3.41 -5.85
C ARG A 60 -22.31 3.15 -5.30
N ALA A 61 -21.97 1.88 -5.13
CA ALA A 61 -20.62 1.43 -4.86
C ALA A 61 -19.99 0.89 -6.14
N TYR A 62 -18.81 1.40 -6.48
CA TYR A 62 -18.01 0.97 -7.61
C TYR A 62 -16.79 0.23 -7.08
N GLN A 63 -16.58 -1.00 -7.57
CA GLN A 63 -15.52 -1.88 -7.10
C GLN A 63 -14.54 -2.20 -8.22
N TRP A 64 -13.25 -2.07 -7.92
CA TRP A 64 -12.15 -2.52 -8.76
C TRP A 64 -11.42 -3.67 -8.07
N ARG A 65 -11.19 -4.75 -8.81
CA ARG A 65 -10.38 -5.89 -8.35
C ARG A 65 -8.97 -5.78 -8.90
N LYS A 66 -7.98 -5.77 -8.01
CA LYS A 66 -6.55 -5.84 -8.35
C LYS A 66 -5.96 -7.12 -7.76
N ILE A 67 -5.22 -7.87 -8.56
CA ILE A 67 -4.50 -9.07 -8.09
C ILE A 67 -3.09 -8.61 -7.72
N SER A 68 -2.77 -8.62 -6.43
CA SER A 68 -1.40 -8.42 -5.94
C SER A 68 -0.68 -9.77 -5.90
N THR A 69 0.57 -9.81 -6.36
CA THR A 69 1.41 -11.00 -6.29
C THR A 69 2.61 -10.67 -5.42
N ASN A 70 2.71 -11.30 -4.25
CA ASN A 70 3.79 -11.11 -3.30
C ASN A 70 4.71 -12.33 -3.33
N ALA A 71 6.02 -12.10 -3.46
CA ALA A 71 7.02 -13.16 -3.37
C ALA A 71 7.49 -13.25 -1.92
N VAL A 72 7.11 -14.32 -1.23
CA VAL A 72 7.59 -14.61 0.13
C VAL A 72 8.94 -15.31 0.01
N SER A 73 10.00 -14.65 0.48
CA SER A 73 11.34 -15.24 0.49
C SER A 73 11.40 -16.41 1.47
N GLY A 74 12.03 -17.50 1.05
CA GLY A 74 12.36 -18.61 1.93
C GLY A 74 13.31 -18.18 3.05
N SER A 75 13.25 -18.85 4.20
CA SER A 75 14.14 -18.61 5.34
C SER A 75 14.87 -19.89 5.70
N SER A 76 16.15 -19.78 6.03
CA SER A 76 16.93 -20.87 6.61
C SER A 76 17.15 -20.59 8.09
N SER A 77 16.65 -21.43 8.99
CA SER A 77 16.95 -21.36 10.42
C SER A 77 17.89 -22.51 10.80
N GLY A 78 19.07 -22.18 11.32
CA GLY A 78 20.00 -23.17 11.88
C GLY A 78 19.90 -23.21 13.40
N GLU A 79 19.70 -24.38 13.98
CA GLU A 79 19.76 -24.61 15.43
C GLU A 79 20.99 -25.47 15.77
N VAL A 80 21.83 -25.00 16.69
CA VAL A 80 23.03 -25.72 17.13
C VAL A 80 22.67 -26.56 18.35
N ARG A 81 22.53 -27.88 18.17
CA ARG A 81 22.28 -28.82 19.28
C ARG A 81 23.61 -29.36 19.80
N ARG A 82 23.96 -29.06 21.06
CA ARG A 82 25.10 -29.72 21.73
C ARG A 82 24.69 -31.12 22.18
N THR A 83 25.34 -32.14 21.63
CA THR A 83 25.20 -33.53 22.06
C THR A 83 26.39 -33.93 22.93
N LYS A 84 26.30 -35.07 23.62
CA LYS A 84 27.36 -35.57 24.53
C LYS A 84 28.69 -35.89 23.80
N HIS A 85 28.69 -35.88 22.46
CA HIS A 85 29.82 -36.18 21.57
C HIS A 85 30.28 -34.99 20.68
N GLY A 86 29.70 -33.79 20.82
CA GLY A 86 30.07 -32.62 20.01
C GLY A 86 28.91 -31.65 19.75
N SER A 87 29.10 -30.67 18.87
CA SER A 87 28.03 -29.80 18.38
C SER A 87 27.51 -30.32 17.03
N GLU A 88 26.21 -30.55 16.92
CA GLU A 88 25.52 -30.86 15.68
C GLU A 88 24.78 -29.60 15.18
N TYR A 89 24.96 -29.28 13.90
CA TYR A 89 24.33 -28.13 13.24
C TYR A 89 23.14 -28.65 12.44
N GLU A 90 21.92 -28.36 12.89
CA GLU A 90 20.70 -28.73 12.17
C GLU A 90 20.18 -27.47 11.45
N VAL A 91 20.11 -27.52 10.11
CA VAL A 91 19.65 -26.40 9.29
C VAL A 91 18.31 -26.77 8.68
N THR A 92 17.27 -26.02 9.05
CA THR A 92 15.93 -26.12 8.48
C THR A 92 15.76 -25.03 7.43
N GLU A 93 15.63 -25.44 6.16
CA GLU A 93 15.37 -24.54 5.03
C GLU A 93 13.88 -24.54 4.68
N THR A 94 13.24 -23.38 4.74
CA THR A 94 11.87 -23.17 4.26
C THR A 94 11.94 -22.50 2.88
N PRO A 95 11.49 -23.14 1.79
CA PRO A 95 11.54 -22.54 0.46
C PRO A 95 10.57 -21.36 0.35
N GLY A 96 10.92 -20.40 -0.50
CA GLY A 96 10.03 -19.27 -0.80
C GLY A 96 8.83 -19.69 -1.64
N TYR A 97 7.71 -18.97 -1.51
CA TYR A 97 6.50 -19.20 -2.29
C TYR A 97 5.91 -17.89 -2.83
N ILE A 98 5.09 -18.01 -3.86
CA ILE A 98 4.38 -16.86 -4.46
C ILE A 98 2.96 -16.84 -3.92
N GLU A 99 2.62 -15.77 -3.19
CA GLU A 99 1.28 -15.53 -2.70
C GLU A 99 0.52 -14.63 -3.67
N ARG A 100 -0.70 -15.03 -4.06
CA ARG A 100 -1.60 -14.21 -4.87
C ARG A 100 -2.74 -13.75 -3.98
N GLN A 101 -2.89 -12.44 -3.84
CA GLN A 101 -3.91 -11.82 -3.01
C GLN A 101 -4.80 -10.92 -3.84
N GLU A 102 -6.10 -10.92 -3.54
CA GLU A 102 -7.08 -10.09 -4.23
C GLU A 102 -7.40 -8.84 -3.40
N CYS A 103 -7.05 -7.68 -3.95
CA CYS A 103 -7.33 -6.38 -3.38
C CYS A 103 -8.59 -5.79 -4.03
N PHE A 104 -9.59 -5.46 -3.21
CA PHE A 104 -10.81 -4.82 -3.66
C PHE A 104 -10.81 -3.35 -3.25
N TYR A 105 -10.78 -2.47 -4.25
CA TYR A 105 -10.86 -1.01 -4.07
C TYR A 105 -12.30 -0.59 -4.32
N THR A 106 -12.99 -0.10 -3.28
CA THR A 106 -14.40 0.29 -3.38
C THR A 106 -14.55 1.80 -3.19
N PHE A 107 -15.18 2.46 -4.16
CA PHE A 107 -15.60 3.86 -4.05
C PHE A 107 -17.10 3.95 -3.92
N TYR A 108 -17.57 4.82 -3.03
CA TYR A 108 -18.96 5.20 -2.91
C TYR A 108 -19.17 6.50 -3.69
N ALA A 109 -20.18 6.52 -4.55
CA ALA A 109 -20.54 7.71 -5.28
C ALA A 109 -22.03 8.00 -5.18
N ARG A 110 -22.37 9.29 -5.17
CA ARG A 110 -23.73 9.80 -5.18
C ARG A 110 -24.00 10.54 -6.48
N SER A 111 -25.21 10.36 -7.01
CA SER A 111 -25.67 11.11 -8.18
C SER A 111 -25.94 12.56 -7.82
N SER A 112 -25.32 13.51 -8.52
CA SER A 112 -25.57 14.94 -8.41
C SER A 112 -25.49 15.58 -9.80
N GLY A 113 -26.57 16.24 -10.24
CA GLY A 113 -26.60 16.92 -11.54
C GLY A 113 -26.38 16.00 -12.76
N GLY A 114 -26.78 14.73 -12.67
CA GLY A 114 -26.61 13.75 -13.75
C GLY A 114 -25.21 13.12 -13.82
N ARG A 115 -24.31 13.46 -12.89
CA ARG A 115 -22.97 12.88 -12.77
C ARG A 115 -22.83 12.17 -11.44
N TRP A 116 -21.93 11.18 -11.39
CA TRP A 116 -21.62 10.46 -10.15
C TRP A 116 -20.39 11.09 -9.52
N PHE A 117 -20.50 11.55 -8.28
CA PHE A 117 -19.38 12.10 -7.53
C PHE A 117 -19.00 11.16 -6.40
N ILE A 118 -17.71 10.92 -6.24
CA ILE A 118 -17.19 10.05 -5.19
C ILE A 118 -17.36 10.77 -3.87
N THR A 119 -18.13 10.18 -2.96
CA THR A 119 -18.40 10.72 -1.63
C THR A 119 -17.52 10.09 -0.57
N ASN A 120 -17.19 8.81 -0.74
CA ASN A 120 -16.42 8.06 0.24
C ASN A 120 -15.73 6.86 -0.42
N PHE A 121 -14.89 6.15 0.33
CA PHE A 121 -14.25 4.92 -0.10
C PHE A 121 -14.19 3.91 1.04
N ARG A 122 -14.07 2.62 0.69
CA ARG A 122 -13.81 1.57 1.67
C ARG A 122 -12.31 1.35 1.77
N LYS A 123 -11.75 1.41 2.98
CA LYS A 123 -10.33 1.17 3.21
C LYS A 123 -9.95 -0.24 2.72
N PRO A 124 -8.88 -0.38 1.91
CA PRO A 124 -8.38 -1.68 1.47
C PRO A 124 -7.90 -2.54 2.66
N LYS A 125 -7.70 -3.83 2.43
CA LYS A 125 -7.00 -4.69 3.39
C LYS A 125 -5.57 -4.17 3.63
N LEU A 126 -5.03 -4.37 4.83
CA LEU A 126 -3.69 -3.89 5.20
C LEU A 126 -2.59 -4.43 4.28
N GLU A 127 -2.78 -5.63 3.74
CA GLU A 127 -1.87 -6.27 2.79
C GLU A 127 -1.85 -5.61 1.40
N CYS A 128 -2.76 -4.65 1.18
CA CYS A 128 -2.92 -3.88 -0.05
C CYS A 128 -2.60 -2.38 0.14
N GLU A 129 -2.01 -1.98 1.27
CA GLU A 129 -1.51 -0.61 1.50
C GLU A 129 -0.19 -0.35 0.81
#